data_AF-A0A960XYC9-F1
#
_entry.id   AF-A0A960XYC9-F1
#
_cell.length_a   1.000
_cell.length_b   1.000
_cell.length_c   1.000
_cell.angle_alpha   90.00
_cell.angle_beta   90.00
_cell.angle_gamma   90.00
#
_symmetry.space_group_name_H-M   'P 1'
#
loop_
_entity.id
_entity.type
_entity.pdbx_description
1 polymer ?
#
loop_
_entity_poly.entity_id
_entity_poly.type
_entity_poly.pdbx_seq_one_letter_code
_entity_poly.pdbx_strand_id
1 'polypeptide(L)'
;SQEELLNMNFLELIYNRDWKDSLNKIFVLEKLEELSAPGKSISFQTEFKQKHVMEPRDSQVRLQFLEYQDGNREILGRASIITEDVLARYMIKERVEFSIENYVRNAEILSQRLSSVVARFADQDVQMTVRTSLREIIINAIEHGNLEITFDEKTKALEEGSYLQLIETRRGDPVYNARKVLIEYSIDEDRVAFRITDEGKGFDHRKIMKTDEKELNEQFMAHGRGIMMTLSAFDIVRYNEKGNRVALVKYFRKKQK
;
A
#
# COMPACT_ATOMS: atom_id res chain seq x y z
N SER A 1 26.87 21.21 -9.28
CA SER A 1 26.18 21.33 -10.57
C SER A 1 26.08 19.94 -11.18
N GLN A 2 25.29 19.74 -12.23
CA GLN A 2 25.29 18.45 -12.94
C GLN A 2 26.69 18.10 -13.47
N GLU A 3 27.46 19.10 -13.92
CA GLU A 3 28.83 18.92 -14.39
C GLU A 3 29.82 18.43 -13.31
N GLU A 4 29.65 18.87 -12.06
CA GLU A 4 30.48 18.38 -10.95
C GLU A 4 30.20 16.90 -10.63
N LEU A 5 28.96 16.43 -10.80
CA LEU A 5 28.56 15.05 -10.50
C LEU A 5 29.06 14.04 -11.54
N LEU A 6 29.25 14.47 -12.79
CA LEU A 6 29.63 13.59 -13.91
C LEU A 6 31.03 12.96 -13.74
N ASN A 7 31.89 13.54 -12.91
CA ASN A 7 33.26 13.07 -12.69
C ASN A 7 33.49 12.50 -11.28
N MET A 8 32.45 12.41 -10.46
CA MET A 8 32.56 11.88 -9.09
C MET A 8 32.39 10.38 -9.07
N ASN A 9 33.18 9.71 -8.22
CA ASN A 9 32.93 8.30 -7.94
C ASN A 9 31.61 8.18 -7.15
N PHE A 10 30.76 7.21 -7.48
CA PHE A 10 29.50 6.99 -6.77
C PHE A 10 29.67 6.87 -5.24
N LEU A 11 30.76 6.26 -4.77
CA LEU A 11 31.07 6.12 -3.34
C LEU A 11 31.44 7.44 -2.65
N GLU A 12 31.79 8.48 -3.42
CA GLU A 12 32.02 9.83 -2.89
C GLU A 12 30.72 10.55 -2.56
N LEU A 13 29.63 10.15 -3.22
CA LEU A 13 28.28 10.66 -2.98
C LEU A 13 27.69 10.09 -1.69
N ILE A 14 28.16 8.93 -1.23
CA ILE A 14 27.73 8.28 0.01
C ILE A 14 28.25 9.06 1.23
N TYR A 15 27.34 9.37 2.16
CA TYR A 15 27.66 10.05 3.41
C TYR A 15 28.47 9.14 4.35
N ASN A 16 29.43 9.74 5.06
CA ASN A 16 30.26 9.07 6.07
C ASN A 16 30.41 10.02 7.26
N ARG A 17 30.05 9.59 8.47
CA ARG A 17 30.08 10.42 9.67
C ARG A 17 31.45 10.44 10.35
N ASP A 18 32.24 9.36 10.25
CA ASP A 18 33.64 9.22 10.74
C ASP A 18 34.35 7.94 10.22
N TRP A 19 35.63 7.71 10.56
CA TRP A 19 36.40 6.51 10.15
C TRP A 19 35.79 5.16 10.59
N LYS A 20 35.05 5.15 11.71
CA LYS A 20 34.26 3.99 12.18
C LYS A 20 32.99 3.74 11.35
N ASP A 21 32.55 4.72 10.58
CA ASP A 21 31.30 4.70 9.82
C ASP A 21 31.48 4.17 8.38
N SER A 22 32.63 3.53 8.12
CA SER A 22 32.92 2.82 6.87
C SER A 22 31.89 1.74 6.55
N LEU A 23 31.04 1.33 7.50
CA LEU A 23 29.96 0.36 7.31
C LEU A 23 28.98 0.77 6.21
N ASN A 24 28.62 2.06 6.07
CA ASN A 24 27.68 2.48 5.02
C ASN A 24 28.31 2.29 3.62
N LYS A 25 29.57 2.68 3.46
CA LYS A 25 30.33 2.43 2.23
C LYS A 25 30.58 0.96 1.97
N ILE A 26 30.91 0.18 3.00
CA ILE A 26 31.13 -1.28 2.90
C ILE A 26 29.82 -1.95 2.46
N PHE A 27 28.70 -1.61 3.08
CA PHE A 27 27.38 -2.10 2.69
C PHE A 27 27.05 -1.75 1.23
N VAL A 28 27.30 -0.51 0.80
CA VAL A 28 27.10 -0.10 -0.60
C VAL A 28 28.02 -0.89 -1.54
N LEU A 29 29.27 -1.14 -1.15
CA LEU A 29 30.20 -1.97 -1.92
C LEU A 29 29.72 -3.41 -2.05
N GLU A 30 29.28 -4.05 -0.96
CA GLU A 30 28.68 -5.39 -0.98
C GLU A 30 27.48 -5.42 -1.93
N LYS A 31 26.64 -4.38 -1.90
CA LYS A 31 25.52 -4.26 -2.84
C LYS A 31 25.99 -4.10 -4.28
N LEU A 32 27.01 -3.29 -4.54
CA LEU A 32 27.59 -3.14 -5.88
C LEU A 32 28.20 -4.44 -6.39
N GLU A 33 28.82 -5.27 -5.54
CA GLU A 33 29.32 -6.59 -5.92
C GLU A 33 28.19 -7.54 -6.35
N GLU A 34 26.98 -7.36 -5.82
CA GLU A 34 25.81 -8.11 -6.30
C GLU A 34 25.44 -7.74 -7.75
N LEU A 35 25.85 -6.58 -8.30
CA LEU A 35 25.72 -6.24 -9.74
C LEU A 35 26.79 -6.95 -10.57
N SER A 36 26.73 -8.27 -10.61
CA SER A 36 27.73 -9.10 -11.29
C SER A 36 27.31 -9.59 -12.69
N ALA A 37 26.07 -9.34 -13.11
CA ALA A 37 25.53 -9.93 -14.34
C ALA A 37 24.63 -8.96 -15.16
N PRO A 38 24.68 -9.03 -16.50
CA PRO A 38 23.75 -8.32 -17.38
C PRO A 38 22.28 -8.61 -17.06
N GLY A 39 21.47 -7.56 -16.96
CA GLY A 39 20.05 -7.66 -16.64
C GLY A 39 19.72 -7.77 -15.14
N LYS A 40 20.72 -7.92 -14.26
CA LYS A 40 20.49 -7.91 -12.82
C LYS A 40 20.28 -6.47 -12.34
N SER A 41 19.28 -6.30 -11.49
CA SER A 41 19.04 -5.05 -10.77
C SER A 41 19.16 -5.30 -9.29
N ILE A 42 19.73 -4.33 -8.58
CA ILE A 42 19.80 -4.32 -7.12
C ILE A 42 19.04 -3.10 -6.62
N SER A 43 18.51 -3.22 -5.40
CA SER A 43 17.95 -2.08 -4.71
C SER A 43 18.34 -2.11 -3.24
N PHE A 44 18.74 -0.96 -2.73
CA PHE A 44 19.22 -0.80 -1.37
C PHE A 44 18.98 0.63 -0.87
N GLN A 45 19.02 0.80 0.44
CA GLN A 45 18.88 2.09 1.10
C GLN A 45 20.27 2.58 1.52
N THR A 46 20.56 3.86 1.30
CA THR A 46 21.80 4.49 1.77
C THR A 46 21.60 5.99 1.93
N GLU A 47 22.56 6.64 2.57
CA GLU A 47 22.57 8.06 2.87
C GLU A 47 23.50 8.80 1.90
N PHE A 48 23.00 9.83 1.23
CA PHE A 48 23.81 10.68 0.36
C PHE A 48 24.23 11.98 1.05
N LYS A 49 25.43 12.47 0.71
CA LYS A 49 25.89 13.81 1.07
C LYS A 49 25.04 14.86 0.36
N GLN A 50 24.73 15.96 1.06
CA GLN A 50 24.08 17.12 0.46
C GLN A 50 25.08 18.26 0.30
N LYS A 51 25.08 18.93 -0.86
CA LYS A 51 26.06 19.99 -1.19
C LYS A 51 25.98 21.20 -0.24
N HIS A 52 24.78 21.52 0.24
CA HIS A 52 24.50 22.75 1.00
C HIS A 52 23.93 22.50 2.40
N VAL A 53 23.82 21.23 2.81
CA VAL A 53 23.22 20.82 4.09
C VAL A 53 24.15 19.80 4.73
N MET A 54 24.50 19.99 6.01
CA MET A 54 25.39 19.03 6.70
C MET A 54 24.73 17.69 7.01
N GLU A 55 23.39 17.64 6.93
CA GLU A 55 22.62 16.43 7.18
C GLU A 55 22.64 15.49 5.97
N PRO A 56 22.84 14.19 6.19
CA PRO A 56 22.67 13.19 5.14
C PRO A 56 21.23 13.14 4.63
N ARG A 57 21.06 12.56 3.45
CA ARG A 57 19.73 12.30 2.88
C ARG A 57 19.52 10.82 2.59
N ASP A 58 18.57 10.22 3.29
CA ASP A 58 18.11 8.87 3.02
C ASP A 58 17.53 8.75 1.61
N SER A 59 18.04 7.79 0.84
CA SER A 59 17.59 7.54 -0.52
C SER A 59 17.48 6.04 -0.81
N GLN A 60 16.38 5.66 -1.46
CA GLN A 60 16.25 4.36 -2.09
C GLN A 60 17.02 4.41 -3.39
N VAL A 61 18.03 3.56 -3.52
CA VAL A 61 18.81 3.41 -4.74
C VAL A 61 18.35 2.15 -5.45
N ARG A 62 18.14 2.26 -6.76
CA ARG A 62 18.05 1.13 -7.67
C ARG A 62 19.15 1.28 -8.70
N LEU A 63 19.97 0.25 -8.85
CA LEU A 63 21.01 0.16 -9.86
C LEU A 63 20.71 -1.01 -10.79
N GLN A 64 20.97 -0.85 -12.07
CA GLN A 64 20.80 -1.87 -13.09
C GLN A 64 22.04 -1.92 -13.98
N PHE A 65 22.54 -3.13 -14.22
CA PHE A 65 23.63 -3.34 -15.18
C PHE A 65 23.10 -3.35 -16.61
N LEU A 66 23.67 -2.51 -17.46
CA LEU A 66 23.41 -2.42 -18.89
C LEU A 66 24.66 -2.87 -19.66
N GLU A 67 24.48 -3.79 -20.59
CA GLU A 67 25.51 -4.18 -21.56
C GLU A 67 25.00 -3.78 -22.95
N TYR A 68 25.75 -2.93 -23.63
CA TYR A 68 25.43 -2.46 -24.97
C TYR A 68 26.02 -3.41 -26.03
N GLN A 69 25.48 -3.34 -27.24
CA GLN A 69 25.90 -4.20 -28.35
C GLN A 69 27.37 -4.01 -28.76
N ASP A 70 27.96 -2.87 -28.41
CA ASP A 70 29.37 -2.54 -28.62
C ASP A 70 30.30 -3.08 -27.51
N GLY A 71 29.74 -3.81 -26.53
CA GLY A 71 30.48 -4.34 -25.38
C GLY A 71 30.68 -3.34 -24.24
N ASN A 72 30.16 -2.11 -24.35
CA ASN A 72 30.19 -1.14 -23.27
C ASN A 72 29.28 -1.59 -22.13
N ARG A 73 29.74 -1.34 -20.90
CA ARG A 73 29.06 -1.74 -19.66
C ARG A 73 28.80 -0.50 -18.84
N GLU A 74 27.55 -0.24 -18.54
CA GLU A 74 27.13 0.89 -17.72
C GLU A 74 26.22 0.42 -16.58
N ILE A 75 26.21 1.20 -15.50
CA ILE A 75 25.26 1.02 -14.41
C ILE A 75 24.28 2.17 -14.46
N LEU A 76 23.03 1.86 -14.79
CA LEU A 76 21.94 2.83 -14.71
C LEU A 76 21.42 2.89 -13.27
N GLY A 77 21.60 4.04 -12.63
CA GLY A 77 21.16 4.27 -11.26
C GLY A 77 20.00 5.26 -11.18
N ARG A 78 18.99 4.92 -10.37
CA ARG A 78 17.97 5.86 -9.90
C ARG A 78 18.04 5.93 -8.38
N ALA A 79 18.29 7.12 -7.86
CA ALA A 79 18.08 7.44 -6.46
C ALA A 79 16.77 8.20 -6.32
N SER A 80 15.90 7.74 -5.42
CA SER A 80 14.71 8.48 -5.01
C SER A 80 14.80 8.74 -3.52
N ILE A 81 14.39 9.94 -3.13
CA ILE A 81 14.25 10.30 -1.72
C ILE A 81 13.33 9.27 -1.09
N ILE A 82 13.77 8.68 0.01
CA ILE A 82 12.86 7.91 0.83
C ILE A 82 11.95 8.95 1.47
N THR A 83 10.75 9.16 0.92
CA THR A 83 9.67 9.78 1.67
C THR A 83 9.16 8.75 2.67
N GLU A 84 10.06 8.32 3.56
CA GLU A 84 9.64 7.89 4.88
C GLU A 84 9.06 9.14 5.52
N ASP A 85 7.88 8.99 6.07
CA ASP A 85 7.28 10.04 6.85
C ASP A 85 8.19 10.24 8.07
N VAL A 86 9.14 11.17 7.97
CA VAL A 86 10.11 11.44 9.05
C VAL A 86 9.36 11.80 10.32
N LEU A 87 8.18 12.41 10.19
CA LEU A 87 7.31 12.72 11.33
C LEU A 87 6.70 11.46 11.94
N ALA A 88 6.52 10.39 11.17
CA ALA A 88 6.00 9.12 11.68
C ALA A 88 6.88 8.56 12.80
N ARG A 89 8.19 8.84 12.90
CA ARG A 89 9.02 8.40 14.04
C ARG A 89 8.70 9.13 15.35
N TYR A 90 8.20 10.36 15.25
CA TYR A 90 7.79 11.20 16.39
C TYR A 90 6.28 11.14 16.67
N MET A 91 5.51 10.49 15.80
CA MET A 91 4.08 10.29 15.99
C MET A 91 3.81 9.36 17.19
N ILE A 92 3.08 9.89 18.17
CA ILE A 92 2.55 9.13 19.32
C ILE A 92 1.19 8.51 18.94
N LYS A 93 0.30 9.33 18.38
CA LYS A 93 -1.01 8.92 17.90
C LYS A 93 -1.46 9.82 16.76
N GLU A 94 -2.25 9.27 15.85
CA GLU A 94 -2.88 10.01 14.76
C GLU A 94 -4.31 9.50 14.57
N ARG A 95 -5.23 10.42 14.24
CA ARG A 95 -6.59 10.08 13.83
C ARG A 95 -7.00 10.96 12.66
N VAL A 96 -7.47 10.34 11.59
CA VAL A 96 -7.87 11.03 10.36
C VAL A 96 -9.19 10.45 9.86
N GLU A 97 -9.97 11.30 9.21
CA GLU A 97 -11.23 10.97 8.58
C GLU A 97 -11.22 11.48 7.14
N PHE A 98 -11.63 10.62 6.21
CA PHE A 98 -11.76 10.91 4.80
C PHE A 98 -13.20 10.64 4.37
N SER A 99 -13.77 11.54 3.59
CA SER A 99 -15.03 11.30 2.88
C SER A 99 -14.75 11.31 1.39
N ILE A 100 -15.10 10.22 0.71
CA ILE A 100 -14.88 10.09 -0.74
C ILE A 100 -16.18 9.86 -1.49
N GLU A 101 -16.20 10.35 -2.72
CA GLU A 101 -17.24 10.05 -3.70
C GLU A 101 -16.99 8.68 -4.36
N ASN A 102 -18.00 8.17 -5.07
CA ASN A 102 -18.05 6.82 -5.62
C ASN A 102 -17.15 6.58 -6.85
N TYR A 103 -15.90 7.06 -6.84
CA TYR A 103 -14.91 6.74 -7.87
C TYR A 103 -14.04 5.58 -7.40
N VAL A 104 -14.07 4.46 -8.11
CA VAL A 104 -13.27 3.25 -7.80
C VAL A 104 -11.77 3.57 -7.69
N ARG A 105 -11.24 4.50 -8.49
CA ARG A 105 -9.83 4.96 -8.40
C ARG A 105 -9.44 5.49 -7.02
N ASN A 106 -10.38 6.05 -6.26
CA ASN A 106 -10.12 6.61 -4.93
C ASN A 106 -9.72 5.50 -3.94
N ALA A 107 -10.19 4.26 -4.15
CA ALA A 107 -9.81 3.11 -3.34
C ALA A 107 -8.30 2.82 -3.44
N GLU A 108 -7.71 2.97 -4.63
CA GLU A 108 -6.27 2.78 -4.83
C GLU A 108 -5.47 3.81 -4.04
N ILE A 109 -5.80 5.10 -4.21
CA ILE A 109 -5.08 6.21 -3.57
C ILE A 109 -5.17 6.11 -2.05
N LEU A 110 -6.38 5.87 -1.52
CA LEU A 110 -6.57 5.76 -0.07
C LEU A 110 -5.92 4.51 0.50
N SER A 111 -6.06 3.34 -0.12
CA SER A 111 -5.44 2.12 0.40
C SER A 111 -3.91 2.23 0.46
N GLN A 112 -3.30 2.88 -0.54
CA GLN A 112 -1.87 3.17 -0.53
C GLN A 112 -1.49 4.08 0.65
N ARG A 113 -2.17 5.21 0.86
CA ARG A 113 -1.89 6.13 1.98
C ARG A 113 -2.15 5.48 3.35
N LEU A 114 -3.24 4.73 3.49
CA LEU A 114 -3.60 4.07 4.75
C LEU A 114 -2.66 2.91 5.09
N SER A 115 -2.11 2.22 4.08
CA SER A 115 -1.07 1.22 4.30
C SER A 115 0.30 1.84 4.60
N SER A 116 0.58 3.08 4.16
CA SER A 116 1.89 3.70 4.41
C SER A 116 2.12 3.99 5.90
N VAL A 117 1.07 4.28 6.66
CA VAL A 117 1.19 4.48 8.12
C VAL A 117 1.50 3.18 8.88
N VAL A 118 1.21 2.03 8.27
CA VAL A 118 1.51 0.70 8.83
C VAL A 118 2.98 0.31 8.65
N ALA A 119 3.66 0.88 7.65
CA ALA A 119 5.05 0.53 7.29
C ALA A 119 6.03 0.67 8.45
N ARG A 120 5.77 1.58 9.39
CA ARG A 120 6.61 1.77 10.59
C ARG A 120 6.56 0.56 11.55
N PHE A 121 5.45 -0.17 11.56
CA PHE A 121 5.14 -1.14 12.61
C PHE A 121 5.05 -2.57 12.13
N ALA A 122 5.16 -2.81 10.82
CA ALA A 122 5.08 -4.12 10.23
C ALA A 122 5.99 -4.23 8.99
N ASP A 123 6.33 -5.46 8.62
CA ASP A 123 7.09 -5.73 7.41
C ASP A 123 6.30 -5.42 6.12
N GLN A 124 7.02 -5.47 4.99
CA GLN A 124 6.47 -5.17 3.67
C GLN A 124 5.31 -6.11 3.28
N ASP A 125 5.34 -7.37 3.71
CA ASP A 125 4.30 -8.36 3.38
C ASP A 125 3.00 -8.04 4.12
N VAL A 126 3.07 -7.71 5.40
CA VAL A 126 1.92 -7.24 6.18
C VAL A 126 1.39 -5.95 5.59
N GLN A 127 2.27 -5.00 5.25
CA GLN A 127 1.87 -3.73 4.63
C GLN A 127 1.10 -3.97 3.33
N MET A 128 1.60 -4.85 2.46
CA MET A 128 0.97 -5.18 1.18
C MET A 128 -0.38 -5.89 1.38
N THR A 129 -0.48 -6.77 2.37
CA THR A 129 -1.70 -7.48 2.71
C THR A 129 -2.78 -6.50 3.24
N VAL A 130 -2.39 -5.59 4.13
CA VAL A 130 -3.27 -4.50 4.61
C VAL A 130 -3.72 -3.61 3.46
N ARG A 131 -2.81 -3.19 2.58
CA ARG A 131 -3.13 -2.38 1.40
C ARG A 131 -4.19 -3.06 0.54
N THR A 132 -3.94 -4.32 0.18
CA THR A 132 -4.83 -5.06 -0.72
C THR A 132 -6.21 -5.28 -0.09
N SER A 133 -6.25 -5.56 1.20
CA SER A 133 -7.50 -5.73 1.95
C SER A 133 -8.31 -4.44 2.05
N LEU A 134 -7.65 -3.32 2.39
CA LEU A 134 -8.30 -2.01 2.44
C LEU A 134 -8.84 -1.58 1.08
N ARG A 135 -8.06 -1.80 0.01
CA ARG A 135 -8.49 -1.51 -1.37
C ARG A 135 -9.80 -2.22 -1.68
N GLU A 136 -9.85 -3.52 -1.41
CA GLU A 136 -11.02 -4.35 -1.70
C GLU A 136 -12.24 -3.95 -0.87
N ILE A 137 -12.06 -3.63 0.42
CA ILE A 137 -13.16 -3.14 1.27
C ILE A 137 -13.70 -1.81 0.76
N ILE A 138 -12.84 -0.88 0.36
CA ILE A 138 -13.28 0.42 -0.15
C ILE A 138 -13.98 0.25 -1.50
N ILE A 139 -13.50 -0.65 -2.36
CA ILE A 139 -14.20 -1.01 -3.62
C ILE A 139 -15.58 -1.57 -3.31
N ASN A 140 -15.70 -2.53 -2.38
CA ASN A 140 -16.98 -3.12 -2.01
C ASN A 140 -17.96 -2.09 -1.41
N ALA A 141 -17.46 -1.16 -0.59
CA ALA A 141 -18.23 -0.04 -0.07
C ALA A 141 -18.79 0.86 -1.19
N ILE A 142 -18.00 1.09 -2.25
CA ILE A 142 -18.43 1.86 -3.42
C ILE A 142 -19.42 1.06 -4.26
N GLU A 143 -19.07 -0.15 -4.70
CA GLU A 143 -19.82 -0.95 -5.64
C GLU A 143 -21.11 -1.51 -5.03
N HIS A 144 -20.97 -2.30 -3.99
CA HIS A 144 -22.07 -3.06 -3.38
C HIS A 144 -22.82 -2.24 -2.33
N GLY A 145 -22.11 -1.33 -1.66
CA GLY A 145 -22.70 -0.38 -0.71
C GLY A 145 -23.43 0.76 -1.44
N ASN A 146 -22.67 1.77 -1.87
CA ASN A 146 -23.25 3.02 -2.36
C ASN A 146 -23.94 2.89 -3.71
N LEU A 147 -23.30 2.23 -4.68
CA LEU A 147 -23.85 2.06 -6.03
C LEU A 147 -24.85 0.91 -6.13
N GLU A 148 -25.01 0.10 -5.08
CA GLU A 148 -25.89 -1.08 -5.02
C GLU A 148 -25.76 -2.03 -6.22
N ILE A 149 -24.56 -2.14 -6.79
CA ILE A 149 -24.26 -3.12 -7.83
C ILE A 149 -24.21 -4.47 -7.16
N THR A 150 -24.98 -5.45 -7.63
CA THR A 150 -24.95 -6.80 -7.07
C THR A 150 -23.75 -7.59 -7.60
N PHE A 151 -23.40 -8.70 -6.93
CA PHE A 151 -22.35 -9.59 -7.43
C PHE A 151 -22.67 -10.16 -8.81
N ASP A 152 -23.93 -10.50 -9.08
CA ASP A 152 -24.37 -11.04 -10.37
C ASP A 152 -24.23 -9.98 -11.48
N GLU A 153 -24.64 -8.74 -11.21
CA GLU A 153 -24.45 -7.61 -12.14
C GLU A 153 -22.97 -7.37 -12.42
N LYS A 154 -22.12 -7.43 -11.39
CA LYS A 154 -20.67 -7.28 -11.52
C LYS A 154 -20.07 -8.40 -12.37
N THR A 155 -20.40 -9.67 -12.08
CA THR A 155 -19.92 -10.83 -12.85
C THR A 155 -20.28 -10.69 -14.32
N LYS A 156 -21.56 -10.44 -14.60
CA LYS A 156 -22.06 -10.29 -15.97
C LYS A 156 -21.38 -9.14 -16.71
N ALA A 157 -21.24 -7.98 -16.06
CA ALA A 157 -20.61 -6.82 -16.68
C ALA A 157 -19.10 -7.01 -16.90
N LEU A 158 -18.42 -7.83 -16.09
CA LEU A 158 -17.03 -8.21 -16.33
C LEU A 158 -16.90 -9.17 -17.53
N GLU A 159 -17.78 -10.17 -17.64
CA GLU A 159 -17.82 -11.10 -18.77
C GLU A 159 -18.12 -10.39 -20.10
N GLU A 160 -18.99 -9.39 -20.08
CA GLU A 160 -19.38 -8.58 -21.25
C GLU A 160 -18.43 -7.40 -21.52
N GLY A 161 -17.44 -7.15 -20.66
CA GLY A 161 -16.53 -5.99 -20.76
C GLY A 161 -17.20 -4.63 -20.52
N SER A 162 -18.42 -4.61 -20.01
CA SER A 162 -19.26 -3.42 -19.77
C SER A 162 -19.17 -2.86 -18.34
N TYR A 163 -18.31 -3.43 -17.49
CA TYR A 163 -18.17 -3.07 -16.07
C TYR A 163 -17.96 -1.55 -15.82
N LEU A 164 -17.12 -0.88 -16.61
CA LEU A 164 -16.91 0.57 -16.45
C LEU A 164 -18.19 1.37 -16.76
N GLN A 165 -18.95 0.94 -17.78
CA GLN A 165 -20.20 1.58 -18.15
C GLN A 165 -21.29 1.38 -17.09
N LEU A 166 -21.33 0.22 -16.43
CA LEU A 166 -22.22 -0.04 -15.30
C LEU A 166 -21.94 0.93 -14.13
N ILE A 167 -20.66 1.10 -13.78
CA ILE A 167 -20.24 2.05 -12.74
C ILE A 167 -20.64 3.48 -13.12
N GLU A 168 -20.36 3.91 -14.35
CA GLU A 168 -20.73 5.24 -14.81
C GLU A 168 -22.25 5.47 -14.81
N THR A 169 -23.02 4.47 -15.24
CA THR A 169 -24.48 4.53 -15.24
C THR A 169 -25.05 4.71 -13.83
N ARG A 170 -24.60 3.89 -12.87
CA ARG A 170 -25.04 4.01 -11.46
C ARG A 170 -24.60 5.34 -10.85
N ARG A 171 -23.42 5.84 -11.19
CA ARG A 171 -22.93 7.15 -10.73
C ARG A 171 -23.63 8.33 -11.39
N GLY A 172 -24.24 8.15 -12.56
CA GLY A 172 -25.08 9.15 -13.20
C GLY A 172 -26.43 9.35 -12.51
N ASP A 173 -26.87 8.36 -11.71
CA ASP A 173 -28.11 8.43 -10.96
C ASP A 173 -27.93 9.29 -9.68
N PRO A 174 -28.72 10.37 -9.49
CA PRO A 174 -28.66 11.21 -8.29
C PRO A 174 -28.81 10.45 -6.96
N VAL A 175 -29.56 9.34 -6.95
CA VAL A 175 -29.81 8.53 -5.75
C VAL A 175 -28.52 7.89 -5.23
N TYR A 176 -27.68 7.39 -6.13
CA TYR A 176 -26.42 6.74 -5.77
C TYR A 176 -25.25 7.74 -5.71
N ASN A 177 -25.24 8.75 -6.59
CA ASN A 177 -24.13 9.70 -6.69
C ASN A 177 -23.93 10.57 -5.45
N ALA A 178 -25.02 10.93 -4.76
CA ALA A 178 -24.96 11.73 -3.54
C ALA A 178 -24.26 10.99 -2.39
N ARG A 179 -24.25 9.66 -2.43
CA ARG A 179 -23.70 8.83 -1.36
C ARG A 179 -22.17 8.91 -1.32
N LYS A 180 -21.59 8.89 -0.12
CA LYS A 180 -20.15 8.92 0.14
C LYS A 180 -19.71 7.68 0.90
N VAL A 181 -18.43 7.33 0.77
CA VAL A 181 -17.80 6.37 1.67
C VAL A 181 -16.98 7.16 2.69
N LEU A 182 -17.22 6.89 3.96
CA LEU A 182 -16.48 7.46 5.08
C LEU A 182 -15.39 6.48 5.53
N ILE A 183 -14.15 6.93 5.55
CA ILE A 183 -12.99 6.17 6.01
C ILE A 183 -12.36 6.90 7.18
N GLU A 184 -12.39 6.28 8.35
CA GLU A 184 -11.66 6.72 9.53
C GLU A 184 -10.46 5.81 9.75
N TYR A 185 -9.33 6.35 10.20
CA TYR A 185 -8.31 5.54 10.85
C TYR A 185 -7.77 6.21 12.10
N SER A 186 -7.29 5.38 13.02
CA SER A 186 -6.50 5.79 14.16
C SER A 186 -5.33 4.84 14.33
N ILE A 187 -4.15 5.39 14.57
CA ILE A 187 -2.93 4.63 14.80
C ILE A 187 -2.21 5.14 16.04
N ASP A 188 -1.66 4.22 16.81
CA ASP A 188 -0.81 4.46 17.98
C ASP A 188 0.33 3.40 18.00
N GLU A 189 1.09 3.34 19.08
CA GLU A 189 2.20 2.38 19.21
C GLU A 189 1.76 0.90 19.34
N ASP A 190 0.51 0.65 19.69
CA ASP A 190 0.00 -0.70 19.94
C ASP A 190 -0.73 -1.27 18.73
N ARG A 191 -1.44 -0.42 17.98
CA ARG A 191 -2.33 -0.86 16.89
C ARG A 191 -2.63 0.22 15.86
N VAL A 192 -3.13 -0.25 14.73
CA VAL A 192 -3.94 0.56 13.81
C VAL A 192 -5.37 0.04 13.78
N ALA A 193 -6.32 0.97 13.75
CA ALA A 193 -7.72 0.68 13.57
C ALA A 193 -8.27 1.48 12.39
N PHE A 194 -9.01 0.81 11.51
CA PHE A 194 -9.72 1.43 10.39
C PHE A 194 -11.22 1.25 10.57
N ARG A 195 -11.99 2.22 10.10
CA ARG A 195 -13.43 2.11 9.97
C ARG A 195 -13.86 2.59 8.59
N ILE A 196 -14.53 1.74 7.84
CA ILE A 196 -15.06 2.06 6.52
C ILE A 196 -16.57 1.96 6.62
N THR A 197 -17.27 3.03 6.25
CA THR A 197 -18.74 3.13 6.29
C THR A 197 -19.26 3.57 4.93
N ASP A 198 -20.19 2.81 4.36
CA ASP A 198 -20.97 3.19 3.19
C ASP A 198 -22.42 3.55 3.59
N GLU A 199 -23.11 4.24 2.70
CA GLU A 199 -24.50 4.68 2.88
C GLU A 199 -25.50 3.73 2.20
N GLY A 200 -25.03 2.56 1.77
CA GLY A 200 -25.83 1.52 1.14
C GLY A 200 -26.77 0.80 2.11
N LYS A 201 -27.45 -0.22 1.58
CA LYS A 201 -28.40 -1.05 2.34
C LYS A 201 -27.70 -1.99 3.32
N GLY A 202 -26.41 -2.27 3.12
CA GLY A 202 -25.64 -3.25 3.88
C GLY A 202 -25.97 -4.69 3.49
N PHE A 203 -25.36 -5.67 4.17
CA PHE A 203 -25.52 -7.09 3.86
C PHE A 203 -25.48 -7.98 5.11
N ASP A 204 -26.01 -9.20 5.00
CA ASP A 204 -25.97 -10.19 6.07
C ASP A 204 -24.57 -10.84 6.17
N HIS A 205 -23.68 -10.16 6.88
CA HIS A 205 -22.30 -10.60 7.10
C HIS A 205 -22.19 -11.87 7.96
N ARG A 206 -23.24 -12.25 8.71
CA ARG A 206 -23.18 -13.37 9.67
C ARG A 206 -23.12 -14.72 8.97
N LYS A 207 -23.70 -14.81 7.77
CA LYS A 207 -23.62 -16.01 6.93
C LYS A 207 -22.19 -16.21 6.44
N ILE A 208 -21.58 -15.15 5.91
CA ILE A 208 -20.22 -15.18 5.35
C ILE A 208 -19.17 -15.50 6.42
N MET A 209 -19.29 -14.93 7.62
CA MET A 209 -18.35 -15.16 8.73
C MET A 209 -18.45 -16.56 9.37
N LYS A 210 -19.50 -17.33 9.04
CA LYS A 210 -19.72 -18.69 9.56
C LYS A 210 -19.36 -19.80 8.56
N THR A 211 -19.10 -19.44 7.30
CA THR A 211 -18.76 -20.37 6.24
C THR A 211 -17.26 -20.72 6.34
N ASP A 212 -16.92 -22.01 6.27
CA ASP A 212 -15.52 -22.46 6.33
C ASP A 212 -14.72 -21.95 5.12
N GLU A 213 -13.40 -21.74 5.29
CA GLU A 213 -12.51 -21.20 4.24
C GLU A 213 -12.57 -21.99 2.92
N LYS A 214 -12.84 -23.30 3.00
CA LYS A 214 -12.97 -24.18 1.83
C LYS A 214 -14.28 -23.95 1.08
N GLU A 215 -15.40 -23.77 1.78
CA GLU A 215 -16.71 -23.49 1.17
C GLU A 215 -16.78 -22.08 0.58
N LEU A 216 -16.11 -21.10 1.21
CA LEU A 216 -15.97 -19.74 0.67
C LEU A 216 -15.21 -19.71 -0.66
N ASN A 217 -14.15 -20.52 -0.80
CA ASN A 217 -13.40 -20.62 -2.04
C ASN A 217 -14.19 -21.30 -3.17
N GLU A 218 -15.05 -22.28 -2.87
CA GLU A 218 -15.84 -23.00 -3.87
C GLU A 218 -17.10 -22.24 -4.31
N GLN A 219 -17.82 -21.56 -3.39
CA GLN A 219 -19.04 -20.80 -3.73
C GLN A 219 -18.77 -19.38 -4.24
N PHE A 220 -17.62 -18.79 -3.93
CA PHE A 220 -17.32 -17.39 -4.24
C PHE A 220 -16.00 -17.21 -5.01
N MET A 221 -15.73 -18.08 -6.00
CA MET A 221 -14.51 -18.12 -6.81
C MET A 221 -14.06 -16.76 -7.41
N ALA A 222 -14.94 -15.77 -7.51
CA ALA A 222 -14.61 -14.39 -7.92
C ALA A 222 -14.65 -13.34 -6.79
N HIS A 223 -15.58 -13.45 -5.83
CA HIS A 223 -16.03 -12.33 -4.98
C HIS A 223 -15.70 -12.48 -3.48
N GLY A 224 -15.43 -13.69 -2.99
CA GLY A 224 -15.22 -13.98 -1.56
C GLY A 224 -13.79 -13.74 -1.08
N ARG A 225 -12.84 -13.60 -2.03
CA ARG A 225 -11.42 -13.41 -1.74
C ARG A 225 -11.16 -12.15 -0.92
N GLY A 226 -11.93 -11.08 -1.13
CA GLY A 226 -11.72 -9.83 -0.42
C GLY A 226 -11.95 -9.92 1.09
N ILE A 227 -13.02 -10.60 1.49
CA ILE A 227 -13.34 -10.82 2.91
C ILE A 227 -12.31 -11.77 3.53
N MET A 228 -11.94 -12.83 2.81
CA MET A 228 -10.90 -13.76 3.25
C MET A 228 -9.53 -13.10 3.45
N MET A 229 -9.10 -12.26 2.50
CA MET A 229 -7.86 -11.49 2.62
C MET A 229 -7.93 -10.51 3.79
N THR A 230 -9.09 -9.91 4.04
CA THR A 230 -9.29 -9.06 5.20
C THR A 230 -9.15 -9.83 6.51
N LEU A 231 -9.73 -11.04 6.59
CA LEU A 231 -9.64 -11.90 7.77
C LEU A 231 -8.22 -12.36 8.06
N SER A 232 -7.38 -12.56 7.03
CA SER A 232 -5.96 -12.87 7.22
C SER A 232 -5.12 -11.62 7.54
N ALA A 233 -5.50 -10.46 7.03
CA ALA A 233 -4.78 -9.20 7.23
C ALA A 233 -4.94 -8.64 8.66
N PHE A 234 -6.14 -8.72 9.24
CA PHE A 234 -6.51 -8.03 10.47
C PHE A 234 -6.83 -8.99 11.62
N ASP A 235 -6.45 -8.63 12.84
CA ASP A 235 -6.74 -9.45 14.03
C ASP A 235 -8.21 -9.32 14.48
N ILE A 236 -8.86 -8.20 14.15
CA ILE A 236 -10.28 -7.97 14.41
C ILE A 236 -10.93 -7.45 13.13
N VAL A 237 -11.99 -8.13 12.70
CA VAL A 237 -12.89 -7.69 11.63
C VAL A 237 -14.30 -7.73 12.18
N ARG A 238 -14.97 -6.59 12.26
CA ARG A 238 -16.34 -6.50 12.80
C ARG A 238 -17.21 -5.62 11.93
N TYR A 239 -18.29 -6.19 11.44
CA TYR A 239 -19.36 -5.44 10.78
C TYR A 239 -20.38 -4.95 11.81
N ASN A 240 -21.03 -3.82 11.55
CA ASN A 240 -22.22 -3.42 12.30
C ASN A 240 -23.43 -4.31 11.93
N GLU A 241 -24.52 -4.19 12.68
CA GLU A 241 -25.72 -5.02 12.46
C GLU A 241 -26.30 -4.91 11.04
N LYS A 242 -26.23 -3.71 10.45
CA LYS A 242 -26.70 -3.44 9.08
C LYS A 242 -25.75 -4.03 8.02
N GLY A 243 -24.47 -4.20 8.33
CA GLY A 243 -23.45 -4.66 7.39
C GLY A 243 -22.93 -3.59 6.43
N ASN A 244 -23.18 -2.31 6.66
CA ASN A 244 -22.66 -1.19 5.86
C ASN A 244 -21.48 -0.45 6.53
N ARG A 245 -20.94 -1.03 7.60
CA ARG A 245 -19.79 -0.48 8.31
C ARG A 245 -18.92 -1.60 8.82
N VAL A 246 -17.64 -1.55 8.49
CA VAL A 246 -16.63 -2.49 8.99
C VAL A 246 -15.60 -1.76 9.84
N ALA A 247 -15.27 -2.36 10.98
CA ALA A 247 -14.15 -1.99 11.83
C ALA A 247 -13.06 -3.06 11.73
N LEU A 248 -11.84 -2.61 11.41
CA LEU A 248 -10.66 -3.44 11.21
C LEU A 248 -9.60 -3.04 12.23
N VAL A 249 -8.98 -3.99 12.91
CA VAL A 249 -7.87 -3.70 13.85
C VAL A 249 -6.70 -4.64 13.58
N LYS A 250 -5.50 -4.08 13.50
CA LYS A 250 -4.24 -4.80 13.45
C LYS A 250 -3.36 -4.36 14.62
N TYR A 251 -2.93 -5.29 15.44
CA TYR A 251 -1.99 -5.05 16.55
C TYR A 251 -0.56 -5.21 16.05
N PHE A 252 0.32 -4.31 16.48
CA PHE A 252 1.73 -4.31 16.08
C PHE A 252 2.59 -5.17 17.02
N ARG A 253 2.27 -5.13 18.31
CA ARG A 253 2.86 -6.02 19.30
C ARG A 253 1.93 -7.21 19.49
N LYS A 254 2.43 -8.42 19.22
CA LYS A 254 1.81 -9.62 19.80
C LYS A 254 1.83 -9.43 21.31
N LYS A 255 0.65 -9.38 21.95
CA LYS A 255 0.58 -9.59 23.39
C LYS A 255 1.28 -10.91 23.67
N GLN A 256 2.43 -10.85 24.34
CA GLN A 256 2.98 -12.05 25.00
C GLN A 256 1.87 -12.51 25.95
N LYS A 257 1.31 -13.69 25.66
CA LYS A 257 0.49 -14.43 26.62
C LYS A 257 1.43 -15.10 27.60
#